data_AF-A0A285VHY9-F1
#
_entry.id   AF-A0A285VHY9-F1
#
_cell.length_a   1.000
_cell.length_b   1.000
_cell.length_c   1.000
_cell.angle_alpha   90.00
_cell.angle_beta   90.00
_cell.angle_gamma   90.00
#
_symmetry.space_group_name_H-M   'P 1'
#
loop_
_entity.id
_entity.type
_entity.pdbx_description
1 polymer ?
#
loop_
_entity_poly.entity_id
_entity_poly.type
_entity_poly.pdbx_seq_one_letter_code
_entity_poly.pdbx_strand_id
1 'polypeptide(L)'
;MPAVQDRTTSAARVHRVGVKGAHFSSFTSARTHLKDLLDAAEEGLPASVVRDGARSVLVDAARLAAVLRRSRPADAQVVNENGYWAAMLPGTSLAGEGETFDEAISDLVLALRDYAEDWSERLRHAPNHADQWPLVQLVELSDDEQLRDWLLAGS
;
A
#
# COMPACT_ATOMS: atom_id res chain seq x y z
N MET A 1 -34.40 42.53 -4.08
CA MET A 1 -33.28 41.67 -3.62
C MET A 1 -33.86 40.55 -2.76
N PRO A 2 -34.03 39.33 -3.27
CA PRO A 2 -34.42 38.20 -2.44
C PRO A 2 -33.19 37.49 -1.86
N ALA A 3 -33.38 36.96 -0.65
CA ALA A 3 -32.38 36.32 0.18
C ALA A 3 -31.76 35.07 -0.50
N VAL A 4 -30.44 34.95 -0.37
CA VAL A 4 -29.68 33.73 -0.66
C VAL A 4 -30.04 32.71 0.41
N GLN A 5 -30.83 31.70 0.03
CA GLN A 5 -31.02 30.51 0.84
C GLN A 5 -29.77 29.63 0.75
N ASP A 6 -29.25 29.35 1.93
CA ASP A 6 -28.16 28.46 2.26
C ASP A 6 -28.36 27.07 1.62
N ARG A 7 -27.39 26.65 0.80
CA ARG A 7 -27.43 25.33 0.14
C ARG A 7 -26.99 24.27 1.14
N THR A 8 -27.99 23.78 1.87
CA THR A 8 -28.14 22.41 2.37
C THR A 8 -26.97 21.47 2.13
N THR A 9 -26.23 21.24 3.21
CA THR A 9 -25.48 20.03 3.55
C THR A 9 -26.36 18.79 3.28
N SER A 10 -26.20 18.15 2.12
CA SER A 10 -26.93 16.92 1.79
C SER A 10 -26.31 15.75 2.55
N ALA A 11 -27.17 15.05 3.29
CA ALA A 11 -26.83 13.98 4.21
C ALA A 11 -26.18 12.77 3.52
N ALA A 12 -25.27 12.17 4.28
CA ALA A 12 -24.53 10.95 4.03
C ALA A 12 -25.42 9.74 3.71
N ARG A 13 -24.77 8.75 3.08
CA ARG A 13 -25.21 7.36 2.85
C ARG A 13 -26.21 7.19 1.71
N VAL A 14 -25.66 7.08 0.49
CA VAL A 14 -26.41 6.54 -0.64
C VAL A 14 -26.48 5.01 -0.47
N HIS A 15 -27.59 4.52 0.10
CA HIS A 15 -28.08 3.18 -0.19
C HIS A 15 -28.54 3.18 -1.65
N ARG A 16 -27.62 3.04 -2.61
CA ARG A 16 -28.00 2.51 -3.91
C ARG A 16 -28.55 1.11 -3.62
N VAL A 17 -29.62 0.69 -4.29
CA VAL A 17 -30.00 -0.72 -4.29
C VAL A 17 -28.75 -1.50 -4.78
N GLY A 18 -27.99 -2.09 -3.87
CA GLY A 18 -26.67 -2.70 -4.14
C GLY A 18 -25.50 -2.10 -3.34
N VAL A 19 -24.98 -2.89 -2.40
CA VAL A 19 -23.75 -2.75 -1.58
C VAL A 19 -23.78 -1.72 -0.44
N LYS A 20 -23.67 -2.22 0.81
CA LYS A 20 -23.44 -1.43 2.03
C LYS A 20 -22.03 -0.81 1.95
N GLY A 21 -21.89 0.49 2.18
CA GLY A 21 -20.60 1.20 2.14
C GLY A 21 -20.69 2.66 2.61
N ALA A 22 -19.56 3.35 2.61
CA ALA A 22 -19.43 4.76 2.99
C ALA A 22 -18.84 5.57 1.81
N HIS A 23 -19.67 6.41 1.19
CA HIS A 23 -19.26 7.18 0.01
C HIS A 23 -19.56 8.66 0.21
N PHE A 24 -18.52 9.49 0.12
CA PHE A 24 -18.62 10.94 0.28
C PHE A 24 -18.16 11.64 -0.99
N SER A 25 -19.01 12.50 -1.55
CA SER A 25 -18.74 13.21 -2.81
C SER A 25 -17.88 14.46 -2.63
N SER A 26 -17.51 14.80 -1.39
CA SER A 26 -16.66 15.94 -1.08
C SER A 26 -15.77 15.66 0.12
N PHE A 27 -14.61 16.33 0.14
CA PHE A 27 -13.70 16.32 1.28
C PHE A 27 -14.37 16.81 2.57
N THR A 28 -15.17 17.88 2.50
CA THR A 28 -15.86 18.44 3.66
C THR A 28 -16.81 17.44 4.30
N SER A 29 -17.60 16.73 3.50
CA SER A 29 -18.54 15.72 4.00
C SER A 29 -17.78 14.51 4.57
N ALA A 30 -16.75 14.02 3.87
CA ALA A 30 -15.88 12.96 4.37
C ALA A 30 -15.24 13.30 5.73
N ARG A 31 -14.79 14.54 5.93
CA ARG A 31 -14.20 15.00 7.20
C ARG A 31 -15.21 14.96 8.34
N THR A 32 -16.45 15.40 8.11
CA THR A 32 -17.53 15.34 9.12
C THR A 32 -17.89 13.89 9.49
N HIS A 33 -17.70 12.96 8.57
CA HIS A 33 -18.06 11.55 8.69
C HIS A 33 -16.84 10.61 8.64
N LEU A 34 -15.68 11.07 9.13
CA LEU A 34 -14.44 10.30 9.02
C LEU A 34 -14.55 8.93 9.71
N LYS A 35 -15.29 8.87 10.82
CA LYS A 35 -15.58 7.62 11.53
C LYS A 35 -16.30 6.61 10.63
N ASP A 36 -17.31 7.04 9.88
CA ASP A 36 -18.06 6.16 8.98
C ASP A 36 -17.17 5.58 7.84
N LEU A 37 -16.17 6.35 7.39
CA LEU A 37 -15.16 5.86 6.42
C LEU A 37 -14.24 4.79 7.03
N LEU A 38 -13.74 5.03 8.25
CA LEU A 38 -12.85 4.11 8.95
C LEU A 38 -13.57 2.80 9.30
N ASP A 39 -14.74 2.91 9.92
CA ASP A 39 -15.56 1.75 10.31
C ASP A 39 -15.93 0.90 9.07
N ALA A 40 -16.28 1.54 7.94
CA ALA A 40 -16.55 0.83 6.69
C ALA A 40 -15.30 0.12 6.13
N ALA A 41 -14.12 0.76 6.15
CA ALA A 41 -12.89 0.14 5.67
C ALA A 41 -12.46 -1.06 6.52
N GLU A 42 -12.60 -0.96 7.85
CA GLU A 42 -12.31 -2.05 8.81
C GLU A 42 -13.27 -3.24 8.61
N GLU A 43 -14.56 -2.97 8.41
CA GLU A 43 -15.56 -4.00 8.04
C GLU A 43 -15.29 -4.63 6.64
N GLY A 44 -14.35 -4.08 5.86
CA GLY A 44 -14.05 -4.50 4.49
C GLY A 44 -15.10 -4.05 3.47
N LEU A 45 -15.91 -3.05 3.81
CA LEU A 45 -16.89 -2.45 2.93
C LEU A 45 -16.25 -1.35 2.07
N PRO A 46 -16.82 -1.04 0.89
CA PRO A 46 -16.35 0.07 0.08
C PRO A 46 -16.43 1.40 0.84
N ALA A 47 -15.28 2.05 0.99
CA ALA A 47 -15.14 3.38 1.60
C ALA A 47 -14.42 4.31 0.62
N SER A 48 -15.03 5.44 0.25
CA SER A 48 -14.43 6.36 -0.72
C SER A 48 -14.78 7.83 -0.48
N VAL A 49 -13.82 8.70 -0.80
CA VAL A 49 -13.98 10.15 -0.85
C VAL A 49 -13.72 10.66 -2.26
N VAL A 50 -14.44 11.70 -2.68
CA VAL A 50 -14.12 12.49 -3.89
C VAL A 50 -13.63 13.87 -3.46
N ARG A 51 -12.52 14.30 -4.06
CA ARG A 51 -11.96 15.64 -3.91
C ARG A 51 -11.49 16.12 -5.28
N ASP A 52 -11.92 17.33 -5.66
CA ASP A 52 -11.50 17.97 -6.91
C ASP A 52 -11.68 17.06 -8.16
N GLY A 53 -12.74 16.23 -8.15
CA GLY A 53 -13.05 15.27 -9.21
C GLY A 53 -12.32 13.92 -9.11
N ALA A 54 -11.27 13.82 -8.30
CA ALA A 54 -10.53 12.57 -8.07
C ALA A 54 -11.19 11.73 -6.95
N ARG A 55 -11.29 10.42 -7.15
CA ARG A 55 -11.76 9.46 -6.15
C ARG A 55 -10.58 8.81 -5.43
N SER A 56 -10.61 8.79 -4.12
CA SER A 56 -9.71 8.02 -3.26
C SER A 56 -10.51 6.98 -2.48
N VAL A 57 -9.88 5.85 -2.18
CA VAL A 57 -10.47 4.77 -1.39
C VAL A 57 -9.71 4.63 -0.08
N LEU A 58 -10.44 4.26 0.97
CA LEU A 58 -9.84 3.86 2.24
C LEU A 58 -9.98 2.34 2.36
N VAL A 59 -8.89 1.67 2.67
CA VAL A 59 -8.81 0.22 2.77
C VAL A 59 -8.13 -0.11 4.07
N ASP A 60 -8.59 -1.15 4.75
CA ASP A 60 -7.88 -1.72 5.89
C ASP A 60 -6.45 -2.13 5.49
N ALA A 61 -5.48 -1.77 6.32
CA ALA A 61 -4.05 -1.95 6.09
C ALA A 61 -3.68 -3.43 5.89
N ALA A 62 -4.17 -4.31 6.76
CA ALA A 62 -3.86 -5.74 6.70
C ALA A 62 -4.46 -6.39 5.45
N ARG A 63 -5.69 -6.01 5.06
CA ARG A 63 -6.31 -6.47 3.81
C ARG A 63 -5.54 -6.01 2.58
N LEU A 64 -5.10 -4.75 2.54
CA LEU A 64 -4.30 -4.24 1.42
C LEU A 64 -2.95 -4.95 1.34
N ALA A 65 -2.23 -5.11 2.45
CA ALA A 65 -0.97 -5.84 2.50
C ALA A 65 -1.14 -7.28 1.99
N ALA A 66 -2.18 -7.99 2.44
CA ALA A 66 -2.46 -9.35 1.99
C ALA A 66 -2.77 -9.42 0.48
N VAL A 67 -3.48 -8.44 -0.09
CA VAL A 67 -3.70 -8.35 -1.54
C VAL A 67 -2.39 -8.11 -2.27
N LEU A 68 -1.57 -7.17 -1.81
CA LEU A 68 -0.29 -6.83 -2.42
C LEU A 68 0.65 -8.04 -2.46
N ARG A 69 0.84 -8.75 -1.33
CA ARG A 69 1.64 -10.00 -1.25
C ARG A 69 1.19 -11.06 -2.25
N ARG A 70 -0.13 -11.25 -2.39
CA ARG A 70 -0.68 -12.23 -3.36
C ARG A 70 -0.53 -11.78 -4.81
N SER A 71 -0.69 -10.49 -5.08
CA SER A 71 -0.64 -9.93 -6.45
C SER A 71 0.79 -9.77 -6.98
N ARG A 72 1.77 -9.74 -6.08
CA ARG A 72 3.18 -9.58 -6.39
C ARG A 72 3.98 -10.62 -5.61
N PRO A 73 4.05 -11.88 -6.08
CA PRO A 73 5.00 -12.85 -5.58
C PRO A 73 6.41 -12.25 -5.58
N ALA A 74 7.22 -12.54 -4.56
CA ALA A 74 8.58 -12.03 -4.50
C ALA A 74 9.47 -12.67 -5.56
N ASP A 75 9.32 -13.99 -5.76
CA ASP A 75 10.18 -14.82 -6.61
C ASP A 75 11.67 -14.53 -6.37
N ALA A 76 12.04 -14.31 -5.10
CA ALA A 76 13.39 -13.92 -4.71
C ALA A 76 14.39 -15.01 -5.13
N GLN A 77 15.48 -14.57 -5.76
CA GLN A 77 16.54 -15.47 -6.21
C GLN A 77 17.66 -15.44 -5.20
N VAL A 78 17.97 -16.61 -4.63
CA VAL A 78 19.04 -16.74 -3.63
C VAL A 78 20.08 -17.71 -4.15
N VAL A 79 21.32 -17.23 -4.25
CA VAL A 79 22.46 -18.01 -4.77
C VAL A 79 23.58 -18.04 -3.74
N ASN A 80 24.33 -19.14 -3.73
CA ASN A 80 25.59 -19.24 -3.00
C ASN A 80 26.74 -19.35 -4.00
N GLU A 81 27.66 -18.39 -3.95
CA GLU A 81 28.86 -18.36 -4.79
C GLU A 81 30.10 -18.22 -3.91
N ASN A 82 31.03 -19.16 -4.03
CA ASN A 82 32.31 -19.17 -3.30
C ASN A 82 32.16 -19.02 -1.76
N GLY A 83 31.07 -19.56 -1.18
CA GLY A 83 30.82 -19.47 0.26
C GLY A 83 30.13 -18.19 0.71
N TYR A 84 29.70 -17.34 -0.21
CA TYR A 84 28.93 -16.12 0.07
C TYR A 84 27.52 -16.23 -0.50
N TRP A 85 26.53 -15.73 0.24
CA TRP A 85 25.13 -15.74 -0.17
C TRP A 85 24.71 -14.38 -0.72
N ALA A 86 23.98 -14.40 -1.84
CA ALA A 86 23.35 -13.23 -2.42
C ALA A 86 21.87 -13.52 -2.66
N ALA A 87 20.99 -12.66 -2.15
CA ALA A 87 19.56 -12.66 -2.38
C ALA A 87 19.18 -11.45 -3.26
N MET A 88 18.36 -11.66 -4.28
CA MET A 88 17.98 -10.62 -5.24
C MET A 88 16.47 -10.63 -5.44
N LEU A 89 15.86 -9.44 -5.56
CA LEU A 89 14.45 -9.30 -5.92
C LEU A 89 14.32 -9.00 -7.42
N PRO A 90 13.82 -9.96 -8.24
CA PRO A 90 13.72 -9.77 -9.67
C PRO A 90 12.89 -8.55 -10.08
N GLY A 91 13.28 -7.92 -11.20
CA GLY A 91 12.62 -6.71 -11.69
C GLY A 91 12.91 -5.45 -10.88
N THR A 92 13.83 -5.54 -9.91
CA THR A 92 14.35 -4.41 -9.14
C THR A 92 15.89 -4.45 -9.13
N SER A 93 16.52 -3.38 -8.64
CA SER A 93 17.96 -3.34 -8.35
C SER A 93 18.26 -3.70 -6.89
N LEU A 94 17.32 -4.32 -6.17
CA LEU A 94 17.46 -4.66 -4.76
C LEU A 94 18.12 -6.02 -4.63
N ALA A 95 19.16 -6.05 -3.81
CA ALA A 95 19.88 -7.23 -3.42
C ALA A 95 20.28 -7.12 -1.94
N GLY A 96 20.48 -8.27 -1.32
CA GLY A 96 21.10 -8.39 0.00
C GLY A 96 22.14 -9.50 -0.01
N GLU A 97 23.13 -9.39 0.86
CA GLU A 97 24.27 -10.29 0.88
C GLU A 97 24.68 -10.70 2.30
N GLY A 98 25.38 -11.84 2.43
CA GLY A 98 25.79 -12.35 3.73
C GLY A 98 26.63 -13.62 3.69
N GLU A 99 27.26 -13.95 4.82
CA GLU A 99 28.00 -15.21 4.98
C GLU A 99 27.05 -16.40 5.14
N THR A 100 25.80 -16.13 5.53
CA THR A 100 24.73 -17.11 5.62
C THR A 100 23.51 -16.73 4.76
N PHE A 101 22.67 -17.71 4.46
CA PHE A 101 21.38 -17.50 3.79
C PHE A 101 20.52 -16.49 4.57
N ASP A 102 20.46 -16.63 5.90
CA ASP A 102 19.62 -15.79 6.75
C ASP A 102 20.11 -14.34 6.79
N GLU A 103 21.43 -14.13 6.77
CA GLU A 103 22.03 -12.81 6.65
C GLU A 103 21.68 -12.17 5.30
N ALA A 104 21.85 -12.88 4.18
CA ALA A 104 21.52 -12.34 2.86
C ALA A 104 20.03 -11.96 2.73
N ILE A 105 19.13 -12.75 3.32
CA ILE A 105 17.69 -12.42 3.35
C ILE A 105 17.42 -11.21 4.25
N SER A 106 18.05 -11.15 5.43
CA SER A 106 17.86 -10.02 6.35
C SER A 106 18.38 -8.71 5.75
N ASP A 107 19.51 -8.78 5.05
CA ASP A 107 20.09 -7.65 4.33
C ASP A 107 19.18 -7.20 3.17
N LEU A 108 18.55 -8.14 2.44
CA LEU A 108 17.55 -7.80 1.43
C LEU A 108 16.31 -7.13 2.03
N VAL A 109 15.90 -7.51 3.24
CA VAL A 109 14.83 -6.83 3.98
C VAL A 109 15.23 -5.40 4.33
N LEU A 110 16.46 -5.17 4.77
CA LEU A 110 16.97 -3.81 5.02
C LEU A 110 17.00 -2.98 3.71
N ALA A 111 17.50 -3.55 2.62
CA ALA A 111 17.50 -2.89 1.32
C ALA A 111 16.09 -2.51 0.84
N LEU A 112 15.06 -3.31 1.16
CA LEU A 112 13.66 -2.98 0.89
C LEU A 112 13.18 -1.77 1.70
N ARG A 113 13.57 -1.67 2.98
CA ARG A 113 13.23 -0.54 3.87
C ARG A 113 13.88 0.75 3.36
N ASP A 114 15.18 0.70 3.11
CA ASP A 114 15.94 1.85 2.60
C ASP A 114 15.37 2.32 1.25
N TYR A 115 15.01 1.37 0.39
CA TYR A 115 14.38 1.69 -0.89
C TYR A 115 13.01 2.38 -0.73
N ALA A 116 12.19 1.95 0.22
CA ALA A 116 10.88 2.57 0.47
C ALA A 116 11.03 4.03 0.93
N GLU A 117 11.98 4.29 1.82
CA GLU A 117 12.34 5.64 2.28
C GLU A 117 12.81 6.50 1.09
N ASP A 118 13.85 6.05 0.38
CA ASP A 118 14.40 6.72 -0.80
C ASP A 118 13.36 6.98 -1.89
N TRP A 119 12.43 6.04 -2.09
CA TRP A 119 11.37 6.18 -3.07
C TRP A 119 10.44 7.34 -2.72
N SER A 120 10.03 7.42 -1.46
CA SER A 120 9.15 8.47 -0.98
C SER A 120 9.81 9.85 -1.08
N GLU A 121 11.10 9.95 -0.75
CA GLU A 121 11.84 11.21 -0.72
C GLU A 121 12.16 11.72 -2.13
N ARG A 122 12.73 10.85 -2.98
CA ARG A 122 13.39 11.27 -4.23
C ARG A 122 13.08 10.40 -5.45
N LEU A 123 12.84 9.10 -5.34
CA LEU A 123 12.74 8.23 -6.53
C LEU A 123 11.35 8.19 -7.18
N ARG A 124 10.26 8.58 -6.50
CA ARG A 124 8.88 8.46 -7.04
C ARG A 124 8.62 9.13 -8.39
N HIS A 125 9.47 10.09 -8.80
CA HIS A 125 9.37 10.80 -10.07
C HIS A 125 10.35 10.29 -11.15
N ALA A 126 11.28 9.40 -10.79
CA ALA A 126 12.22 8.82 -11.73
C ALA A 126 11.53 7.75 -12.60
N PRO A 127 11.67 7.77 -13.94
CA PRO A 127 10.91 6.89 -14.83
C PRO A 127 11.02 5.38 -14.52
N ASN A 128 12.18 4.92 -14.06
CA ASN A 128 12.44 3.53 -13.68
C ASN A 128 11.90 3.14 -12.29
N HIS A 129 11.37 4.10 -11.52
CA HIS A 129 10.85 3.91 -10.17
C HIS A 129 9.38 4.34 -10.01
N ALA A 130 8.83 5.14 -10.94
CA ALA A 130 7.51 5.77 -10.80
C ALA A 130 6.37 4.76 -10.49
N ASP A 131 6.44 3.57 -11.09
CA ASP A 131 5.42 2.52 -10.92
C ASP A 131 5.69 1.56 -9.74
N GLN A 132 6.72 1.81 -8.92
CA GLN A 132 7.07 0.96 -7.78
C GLN A 132 6.25 1.23 -6.52
N TRP A 133 5.24 2.10 -6.59
CA TRP A 133 4.34 2.36 -5.47
C TRP A 133 3.75 1.09 -4.82
N PRO A 134 3.40 -0.01 -5.52
CA PRO A 134 2.88 -1.20 -4.85
C PRO A 134 3.93 -1.92 -4.01
N LEU A 135 5.22 -1.87 -4.40
CA LEU A 135 6.31 -2.42 -3.58
C LEU A 135 6.45 -1.62 -2.30
N VAL A 136 6.47 -0.29 -2.43
CA VAL A 136 6.63 0.61 -1.29
C VAL A 136 5.47 0.45 -0.31
N GLN A 137 4.23 0.37 -0.80
CA GLN A 137 3.08 0.09 0.07
C GLN A 137 3.18 -1.29 0.74
N LEU A 138 3.67 -2.31 0.03
CA LEU A 138 3.87 -3.62 0.64
C LEU A 138 4.91 -3.56 1.77
N VAL A 139 6.04 -2.89 1.54
CA VAL A 139 7.10 -2.71 2.54
C VAL A 139 6.55 -1.97 3.75
N GLU A 140 5.94 -0.79 3.56
CA GLU A 140 5.40 0.03 4.65
C GLU A 140 4.32 -0.67 5.48
N LEU A 141 3.49 -1.52 4.86
CA LEU A 141 2.40 -2.23 5.56
C LEU A 141 2.81 -3.57 6.18
N SER A 142 4.09 -3.95 6.05
CA SER A 142 4.61 -5.22 6.57
C SER A 142 5.64 -4.96 7.66
N ASP A 143 5.71 -5.85 8.65
CA ASP A 143 6.89 -5.97 9.50
C ASP A 143 7.98 -6.81 8.80
N ASP A 144 9.18 -6.89 9.39
CA ASP A 144 10.32 -7.57 8.78
C ASP A 144 10.13 -9.08 8.66
N GLU A 145 9.40 -9.69 9.60
CA GLU A 145 9.06 -11.12 9.55
C GLU A 145 8.12 -11.41 8.37
N GLN A 146 7.11 -10.57 8.17
CA GLN A 146 6.19 -10.66 7.04
C GLN A 146 6.87 -10.42 5.69
N LEU A 147 7.88 -9.54 5.63
CA LEU A 147 8.68 -9.34 4.42
C LEU A 147 9.58 -10.54 4.14
N ARG A 148 10.22 -11.09 5.17
CA ARG A 148 10.99 -12.32 5.07
C ARG A 148 10.13 -13.47 4.56
N ASP A 149 8.97 -13.70 5.17
CA ASP A 149 8.03 -14.74 4.74
C ASP A 149 7.59 -14.55 3.29
N TRP A 150 7.32 -13.30 2.88
CA TRP A 150 6.97 -12.98 1.50
C TRP A 150 8.11 -13.27 0.51
N LEU A 151 9.36 -12.96 0.87
CA LEU A 151 10.55 -13.28 0.06
C LEU A 151 10.71 -14.79 -0.12
N LEU A 152 10.42 -15.59 0.91
CA LEU A 152 10.59 -17.04 0.94
C LEU A 152 9.37 -17.83 0.42
N ALA A 153 8.21 -17.20 0.25
CA ALA A 153 6.98 -17.87 -0.15
C ALA A 153 7.00 -18.44 -1.59
N GLY A 154 7.99 -18.08 -2.42
CA GLY A 154 8.16 -18.55 -3.80
C GLY A 154 9.51 -19.20 -4.11
N SER A 155 10.38 -19.35 -3.11
CA SER A 155 11.73 -19.95 -3.24
C SER A 155 11.73 -21.46 -3.01
#